data_AF-A0AAV4ZM68-F1
#
_entry.id   AF-A0AAV4ZM68-F1
#
_cell.length_a   1.000
_cell.length_b   1.000
_cell.length_c   1.000
_cell.angle_alpha   90.00
_cell.angle_beta   90.00
_cell.angle_gamma   90.00
#
_symmetry.space_group_name_H-M   'P 1'
#
loop_
_entity.id
_entity.type
_entity.pdbx_description
1 polymer ?
#
loop_
_entity_poly.entity_id
_entity_poly.type
_entity_poly.pdbx_seq_one_letter_code
_entity_poly.pdbx_strand_id
1 'polypeptide(L)' 'MLEEAFKHVRYAVALRDCAQGSRIAAERQLLTVLASVHERRGRALIGAIEARKRTAGLGIRGAVR' A
#
# COMPACT_ATOMS: atom_id res chain seq x y z
N MET A 1 -10.77 -3.61 0.83
CA MET A 1 -9.48 -3.73 0.10
C MET A 1 -8.92 -2.37 -0.27
N LEU A 2 -9.64 -1.51 -1.01
CA LEU A 2 -9.11 -0.19 -1.39
C LEU A 2 -8.89 0.73 -0.18
N GLU A 3 -9.87 0.79 0.72
CA GLU A 3 -9.74 1.52 1.99
C GLU A 3 -8.53 1.03 2.81
N GLU A 4 -8.31 -0.28 2.86
CA GLU A 4 -7.17 -0.87 3.55
C GLU A 4 -5.84 -0.50 2.90
N ALA A 5 -5.79 -0.45 1.56
CA ALA A 5 -4.61 0.04 0.84
C ALA A 5 -4.32 1.51 1.19
N PHE A 6 -5.35 2.36 1.30
CA PHE A 6 -5.18 3.75 1.72
C PHE A 6 -4.70 3.88 3.18
N LYS A 7 -5.17 3.03 4.09
CA LYS A 7 -4.63 3.00 5.46
C LYS A 7 -3.12 2.75 5.47
N HIS A 8 -2.65 1.77 4.68
CA HIS A 8 -1.22 1.51 4.54
C HIS A 8 -0.44 2.72 4.00
N VAL A 9 -0.96 3.42 3.00
CA VAL A 9 -0.32 4.65 2.49
C VAL A 9 -0.25 5.72 3.59
N ARG A 10 -1.35 5.95 4.32
CA ARG A 10 -1.37 6.93 5.43
C ARG A 10 -0.37 6.59 6.54
N TYR A 11 -0.26 5.32 6.91
CA TYR A 11 0.73 4.89 7.89
C TYR A 11 2.17 5.08 7.40
N ALA A 12 2.45 4.77 6.13
CA ALA A 12 3.77 5.00 5.57
C ALA A 12 4.18 6.48 5.61
N VAL A 13 3.24 7.39 5.29
CA VAL A 13 3.47 8.84 5.37
C VAL A 13 3.75 9.26 6.82
N ALA A 14 2.86 8.92 7.75
CA ALA A 14 3.04 9.29 9.16
C ALA A 14 4.36 8.79 9.75
N LEU A 15 4.78 7.57 9.41
CA LEU A 15 6.05 7.00 9.86
C LEU A 15 7.26 7.75 9.28
N ARG A 16 7.20 8.20 8.03
CA ARG A 16 8.25 9.02 7.40
C ARG A 16 8.35 10.39 8.08
N ASP A 17 7.22 11.01 8.41
CA ASP A 17 7.18 12.29 9.13
C ASP A 17 7.80 12.14 10.53
N CYS A 18 7.46 11.08 11.25
CA CYS A 18 8.10 10.77 12.54
C CYS A 18 9.62 10.51 12.38
N ALA A 19 10.04 9.79 11.34
CA ALA A 19 11.44 9.53 11.07
C ALA A 19 12.22 10.82 10.79
N GLN A 20 11.62 11.79 10.09
CA GLN A 20 12.25 13.09 9.86
C GLN A 20 12.37 13.92 11.14
N GLY A 21 11.41 13.81 12.05
CA GLY A 21 11.42 14.51 13.34
C GLY A 21 12.36 13.92 14.39
N SER A 22 12.76 12.64 14.26
CA SER A 22 13.56 11.98 15.29
C SER A 22 15.04 12.36 15.25
N ARG A 23 15.59 12.71 16.41
CA ARG A 23 17.03 12.97 16.61
C ARG A 23 17.83 11.69 16.82
N ILE A 24 17.18 10.56 17.13
CA ILE A 24 17.83 9.29 17.44
C ILE A 24 17.99 8.47 16.16
N ALA A 25 19.24 8.15 15.79
CA ALA A 25 19.52 7.43 14.54
C ALA A 25 18.81 6.07 14.43
N ALA A 26 18.79 5.30 15.51
CA ALA A 26 18.13 4.00 15.55
C ALA A 26 16.60 4.11 15.35
N GLU A 27 15.98 5.14 15.92
CA GLU A 27 14.55 5.40 15.77
C GLU A 27 14.21 5.80 14.33
N ARG A 28 15.00 6.69 13.72
CA ARG A 28 14.85 7.04 12.29
C ARG A 28 14.89 5.81 11.39
N GLN A 29 15.85 4.92 11.64
CA GLN A 29 15.99 3.69 10.88
C GLN A 29 14.77 2.77 11.05
N LEU A 30 14.35 2.54 12.30
CA LEU A 30 13.17 1.72 12.60
C LEU A 30 11.91 2.24 11.91
N LEU A 31 11.63 3.54 12.04
CA LEU A 31 10.47 4.19 11.44
C LEU A 31 10.50 4.11 9.90
N THR A 32 11.67 4.32 9.29
CA THR A 32 11.85 4.21 7.83
C THR A 32 11.59 2.78 7.33
N VAL A 33 12.06 1.76 8.07
CA VAL A 33 11.82 0.35 7.75
C VAL A 33 10.33 0.04 7.84
N LEU A 34 9.66 0.48 8.90
CA LEU A 34 8.22 0.28 9.07
C LEU A 34 7.42 0.98 7.96
N ALA A 35 7.78 2.20 7.59
CA ALA A 35 7.14 2.90 6.47
C ALA A 35 7.23 2.08 5.17
N SER A 36 8.40 1.51 4.90
CA SER A 36 8.65 0.65 3.72
C SER A 36 7.83 -0.65 3.75
N VAL A 37 7.52 -1.19 4.93
CA VAL A 37 6.60 -2.34 5.07
C VAL A 37 5.18 -1.93 4.67
N HIS A 38 4.69 -0.81 5.18
CA HIS A 38 3.35 -0.31 4.86
C HIS A 38 3.20 0.02 3.37
N GLU A 39 4.19 0.64 2.74
CA GLU A 39 4.19 0.89 1.30
C GLU A 39 4.07 -0.39 0.47
N ARG A 40 4.85 -1.42 0.79
CA ARG A 40 4.80 -2.72 0.08
C ARG A 40 3.42 -3.36 0.21
N ARG A 41 2.83 -3.34 1.42
CA ARG A 41 1.48 -3.86 1.66
C ARG A 41 0.42 -3.08 0.90
N GLY A 42 0.50 -1.74 0.91
CA GLY A 42 -0.40 -0.88 0.14
C GLY A 42 -0.34 -1.15 -1.36
N ARG A 43 0.87 -1.23 -1.93
CA ARG A 43 1.07 -1.58 -3.36
C ARG A 43 0.52 -2.97 -3.70
N ALA A 44 0.74 -3.97 -2.84
CA ALA A 44 0.22 -5.31 -3.06
C ALA A 44 -1.32 -5.34 -3.09
N LEU A 45 -1.98 -4.62 -2.18
CA LEU A 45 -3.44 -4.51 -2.16
C LEU A 45 -3.98 -3.79 -3.40
N ILE A 46 -3.34 -2.72 -3.85
CA ILE A 46 -3.71 -2.03 -5.10
C ILE A 46 -3.58 -2.99 -6.29
N GLY A 47 -2.45 -3.68 -6.40
CA GLY A 47 -2.22 -4.67 -7.46
C GLY A 47 -3.28 -5.78 -7.47
N ALA A 48 -3.70 -6.26 -6.29
CA ALA A 48 -4.76 -7.25 -6.17
C ALA A 48 -6.13 -6.71 -6.64
N ILE A 49 -6.45 -5.45 -6.32
CA ILE A 49 -7.69 -4.81 -6.78
C ILE A 49 -7.68 -4.66 -8.31
N GLU A 50 -6.56 -4.22 -8.89
CA GLU A 50 -6.41 -4.08 -10.33
C GLU A 50 -6.50 -5.43 -11.05
N ALA A 51 -5.85 -6.46 -10.51
CA ALA A 51 -5.95 -7.81 -11.05
C ALA A 51 -7.40 -8.31 -11.06
N ARG A 52 -8.15 -8.08 -9.97
CA ARG A 52 -9.57 -8.42 -9.89
C ARG A 52 -10.43 -7.64 -10.88
N LYS A 53 -10.15 -6.35 -11.10
CA LYS A 53 -10.86 -5.53 -12.10
C LYS A 53 -10.62 -6.07 -13.52
N ARG A 54 -9.39 -6.48 -13.84
CA ARG A 54 -9.06 -7.08 -15.14
C ARG A 54 -9.79 -8.40 -15.36
N THR A 55 -9.80 -9.29 -14.37
CA THR A 55 -10.50 -10.59 -14.50
C THR A 55 -12.02 -10.41 -14.60
N ALA A 56 -12.60 -9.48 -13.84
CA ALA A 56 -14.01 -9.14 -13.96
C ALA A 56 -14.37 -8.54 -15.34
N GLY A 57 -13.52 -7.69 -15.90
CA GLY A 57 -13.72 -7.10 -17.23
C GLY A 57 -13.60 -8.10 -18.38
N LEU A 58 -12.83 -9.17 -18.23
CA LEU A 58 -12.73 -10.27 -19.19
C LEU A 58 -13.96 -11.20 -19.14
N GLY A 59 -14.59 -11.35 -17.97
CA GLY A 59 -15.82 -12.14 -17.82
C GLY A 59 -17.03 -11.56 -18.56
N ILE A 60 -17.12 -10.23 -18.67
CA ILE A 60 -18.25 -9.57 -19.38
C ILE A 60 -18.13 -9.70 -20.91
N ARG A 61 -16.90 -9.82 -21.45
CA ARG A 61 -16.69 -9.99 -22.89
C ARG A 61 -16.87 -11.44 -23.39
N GLY A 62 -16.90 -12.42 -22.48
CA GLY A 62 -17.12 -13.83 -22.82
C GLY A 62 -18.59 -14.29 -22.82
N ALA A 63 -19.51 -13.44 -22.34
CA ALA A 63 -20.95 -13.77 -22.23
C ALA A 63 -21.78 -13.31 -23.44
N VAL A 64 -21.14 -12.81 -24.50
CA VAL A 64 -21.79 -12.51 -25.79
C VAL A 64 -21.26 -13.53 -26.80
N ARG A 65 -21.83 -14.73 -26.79
CA ARG A 65 -21.70 -15.68 -27.89
C ARG A 65 -22.95 -16.53 -28.00
#